data_AF-A0A2M8LE15-F1
#
_entry.id   AF-A0A2M8LE15-F1
#
_cell.length_a   1.000
_cell.length_b   1.000
_cell.length_c   1.000
_cell.angle_alpha   90.00
_cell.angle_beta   90.00
_cell.angle_gamma   90.00
#
_symmetry.space_group_name_H-M   'P 1'
#
loop_
_entity.id
_entity.type
_entity.pdbx_description
1 polymer ?
#
loop_
_entity_poly.entity_id
_entity_poly.type
_entity_poly.pdbx_seq_one_letter_code
_entity_poly.pdbx_strand_id
1 'polypeptide(L)'
;MQERESAKCIQPEEITPNARTIVAPRLREAIEREGIVAGGKTFSEEEIDAMKEELFALQASADEGHKNPYHNEGHGRDVDKRFETLLATFDLPNWQRAAYRLIPATHDLYHSGEMKRVADDGLSNEEIAAVAGDGFAEEKGFSPYQRAILYGGNIGSTFGNPEVHPETTIEKVFALADVGGFTKTWDDWIEESGNVLAEQSAEKHITSPKEWLNSQQAFIEYCEGLLDDVRKETLGNNRMITVLSNWGRHLEEKKRTVETLLGLAAKEDGSETKHQRWSAVKEYILPFLNKN
;
A
#
# COMPACT_ATOMS: atom_id res chain seq x y z
N MET A 1 6.63 -36.30 -7.55
CA MET A 1 7.40 -35.03 -7.56
C MET A 1 6.52 -34.05 -8.31
N GLN A 2 5.69 -33.28 -7.60
CA GLN A 2 4.86 -32.25 -8.24
C GLN A 2 5.79 -31.12 -8.69
N GLU A 3 5.77 -30.81 -9.98
CA GLU A 3 6.46 -29.64 -10.52
C GLU A 3 5.95 -28.41 -9.77
N ARG A 4 6.88 -27.65 -9.19
CA ARG A 4 6.55 -26.37 -8.56
C ARG A 4 6.19 -25.42 -9.69
N GLU A 5 4.89 -25.13 -9.86
CA GLU A 5 4.47 -24.00 -10.68
C GLU A 5 5.00 -22.73 -10.02
N SER A 6 6.14 -22.23 -10.49
CA SER A 6 6.61 -20.88 -10.19
C SER A 6 5.56 -19.92 -10.75
N ALA A 7 5.13 -18.94 -9.94
CA ALA A 7 4.32 -17.83 -10.44
C ALA A 7 5.01 -17.26 -11.69
N LYS A 8 4.35 -17.39 -12.84
CA LYS A 8 4.95 -17.10 -14.15
C LYS A 8 5.38 -15.63 -14.22
N CYS A 9 6.50 -15.39 -14.89
CA CYS A 9 6.88 -14.05 -15.36
C CYS A 9 5.67 -13.42 -16.04
N ILE A 10 5.33 -12.18 -15.65
CA ILE A 10 4.28 -11.43 -16.33
C ILE A 10 4.69 -11.31 -17.78
N GLN A 11 3.84 -11.81 -18.67
CA GLN A 11 4.11 -11.74 -20.09
C GLN A 11 3.95 -10.28 -20.56
N PRO A 12 4.69 -9.87 -21.59
CA PRO A 12 4.46 -8.63 -22.34
C PRO A 12 2.97 -8.25 -22.53
N GLU A 13 2.15 -9.26 -22.80
CA GLU A 13 0.72 -9.17 -23.12
C GLU A 13 -0.17 -8.93 -21.88
N GLU A 14 0.42 -9.07 -20.69
CA GLU A 14 -0.18 -8.90 -19.37
C GLU A 14 0.23 -7.56 -18.72
N ILE A 15 0.82 -6.61 -19.48
CA ILE A 15 0.83 -5.20 -19.06
C ILE A 15 -0.62 -4.85 -18.71
N THR A 16 -0.78 -4.41 -17.47
CA THR A 16 -2.09 -4.32 -16.81
C THR A 16 -3.05 -3.54 -17.70
N PRO A 17 -4.28 -4.00 -17.93
CA PRO A 17 -5.31 -3.15 -18.51
C PRO A 17 -5.33 -1.71 -17.93
N ASN A 18 -4.99 -1.46 -16.66
CA ASN A 18 -4.72 -0.15 -16.04
C ASN A 18 -3.56 0.59 -16.69
N ALA A 19 -2.42 -0.08 -16.89
CA ALA A 19 -1.32 0.45 -17.68
C ALA A 19 -1.65 0.49 -19.19
N ARG A 20 -2.84 0.09 -19.63
CA ARG A 20 -3.35 0.38 -20.96
C ARG A 20 -4.32 1.54 -20.93
N THR A 21 -5.28 1.63 -20.01
CA THR A 21 -6.29 2.69 -19.93
C THR A 21 -5.77 4.00 -19.30
N ILE A 22 -4.82 3.91 -18.38
CA ILE A 22 -4.35 5.00 -17.49
C ILE A 22 -2.86 5.30 -17.70
N VAL A 23 -2.15 4.54 -18.53
CA VAL A 23 -0.80 4.94 -18.92
C VAL A 23 -0.87 6.29 -19.64
N ALA A 24 -0.05 7.23 -19.16
CA ALA A 24 0.18 8.49 -19.85
C ALA A 24 0.39 8.19 -21.34
N PRO A 25 -0.33 8.85 -22.28
CA PRO A 25 -0.28 8.55 -23.71
C PRO A 25 1.16 8.39 -24.25
N ARG A 26 2.10 9.15 -23.69
CA ARG A 26 3.53 9.08 -23.93
C ARG A 26 4.18 7.71 -23.65
N LEU A 27 3.81 7.00 -22.57
CA LEU A 27 4.35 5.67 -22.27
C LEU A 27 3.80 4.63 -23.24
N ARG A 28 2.52 4.75 -23.62
CA ARG A 28 1.90 3.86 -24.62
C ARG A 28 2.62 4.00 -25.96
N GLU A 29 2.83 5.23 -26.42
CA GLU A 29 3.60 5.51 -27.64
C GLU A 29 5.04 4.97 -27.56
N ALA A 30 5.70 5.09 -26.41
CA ALA A 30 7.03 4.54 -26.21
C ALA A 30 7.06 3.01 -26.28
N ILE A 31 6.09 2.32 -25.67
CA ILE A 31 5.93 0.85 -25.72
C ILE A 31 5.62 0.38 -27.14
N GLU A 32 4.72 1.07 -27.85
CA GLU A 32 4.36 0.75 -29.24
C GLU A 32 5.55 0.95 -30.20
N ARG A 33 6.34 2.01 -29.99
CA ARG A 33 7.52 2.33 -30.80
C ARG A 33 8.69 1.39 -30.56
N GLU A 34 9.00 1.12 -29.30
CA GLU A 34 10.17 0.33 -28.91
C GLU A 34 9.87 -1.17 -28.90
N GLY A 35 8.59 -1.52 -28.94
CA GLY A 35 8.11 -2.89 -28.75
C GLY A 35 8.32 -3.35 -27.31
N ILE A 36 7.74 -4.49 -26.97
CA ILE A 36 8.08 -5.17 -25.72
C ILE A 36 9.37 -5.94 -25.98
N VAL A 37 10.49 -5.23 -25.94
CA VAL A 37 11.80 -5.87 -26.05
C VAL A 37 11.94 -6.74 -24.81
N ALA A 38 12.06 -8.05 -25.01
CA ALA A 38 12.40 -8.98 -23.95
C ALA A 38 13.75 -8.57 -23.34
N GLY A 39 13.70 -7.98 -22.14
CA GLY A 39 14.87 -7.51 -21.40
C GLY A 39 14.85 -6.00 -21.16
N GLY A 40 14.38 -5.60 -19.98
CA GLY A 40 14.64 -4.26 -19.46
C GLY A 40 16.10 -4.09 -19.01
N LYS A 41 16.48 -2.87 -18.64
CA LYS A 41 17.78 -2.62 -18.02
C LYS A 41 17.85 -3.40 -16.71
N THR A 42 18.92 -4.15 -16.52
CA THR A 42 19.20 -4.81 -15.23
C THR A 42 19.93 -3.84 -14.32
N PHE A 43 19.66 -3.96 -13.03
CA PHE A 43 20.27 -3.15 -12.00
C PHE A 43 20.73 -4.09 -10.89
N SER A 44 21.89 -3.79 -10.31
CA SER A 44 22.34 -4.43 -9.08
C SER A 44 21.39 -4.11 -7.92
N GLU A 45 21.43 -4.92 -6.87
CA GLU A 45 20.63 -4.68 -5.68
C GLU A 45 21.03 -3.34 -5.04
N GLU A 46 22.33 -3.04 -5.01
CA GLU A 46 22.89 -1.80 -4.47
C GLU A 46 22.45 -0.57 -5.27
N GLU A 47 22.34 -0.66 -6.60
CA GLU A 47 21.80 0.44 -7.43
C GLU A 47 20.33 0.73 -7.11
N ILE A 48 19.52 -0.32 -6.95
CA ILE A 48 18.10 -0.16 -6.61
C ILE A 48 17.93 0.38 -5.19
N ASP A 49 18.72 -0.11 -4.23
CA ASP A 49 18.67 0.38 -2.86
C ASP A 49 19.10 1.85 -2.78
N ALA A 50 20.14 2.25 -3.53
CA ALA A 50 20.53 3.65 -3.63
C ALA A 50 19.43 4.53 -4.25
N MET A 51 18.73 4.04 -5.27
CA MET A 51 17.59 4.75 -5.86
C MET A 51 16.43 4.89 -4.87
N LYS A 52 16.14 3.85 -4.07
CA LYS A 52 15.12 3.95 -3.00
C LYS A 52 15.47 5.01 -1.98
N GLU A 53 16.72 5.06 -1.53
CA GLU A 53 17.15 6.08 -0.56
C GLU A 53 17.04 7.50 -1.13
N GLU A 54 17.32 7.70 -2.41
CA GLU A 54 17.09 8.98 -3.10
C GLU A 54 15.60 9.36 -3.10
N LEU A 55 14.72 8.41 -3.39
CA LEU A 55 13.27 8.61 -3.40
C LEU A 55 12.68 8.86 -2.00
N PHE A 56 13.13 8.11 -0.99
CA PHE A 56 12.73 8.35 0.40
C PHE A 56 13.22 9.72 0.90
N ALA A 57 14.44 10.12 0.56
CA ALA A 57 14.94 11.45 0.86
C ALA A 57 14.11 12.55 0.16
N LEU A 58 13.66 12.30 -1.07
CA LEU A 58 12.75 13.20 -1.78
C LEU A 58 11.39 13.32 -1.06
N GLN A 59 10.79 12.19 -0.65
CA GLN A 59 9.54 12.19 0.12
C GLN A 59 9.67 12.94 1.45
N ALA A 60 10.80 12.77 2.14
CA ALA A 60 11.11 13.41 3.42
C ALA A 60 11.39 14.92 3.30
N SER A 61 11.70 15.42 2.10
CA SER A 61 12.02 16.84 1.86
C SER A 61 10.94 17.59 1.07
N ALA A 62 10.00 16.88 0.46
CA ALA A 62 8.89 17.48 -0.29
C ALA A 62 7.96 18.28 0.63
N ASP A 63 7.74 19.56 0.32
CA ASP A 63 6.98 20.51 1.16
C ASP A 63 5.56 20.04 1.53
N GLU A 64 4.92 19.24 0.66
CA GLU A 64 3.56 18.72 0.83
C GLU A 64 3.50 17.35 1.53
N GLY A 65 4.52 16.50 1.40
CA GLY A 65 4.47 15.10 1.86
C GLY A 65 5.06 14.84 3.25
N HIS A 66 6.14 15.53 3.63
CA HIS A 66 6.90 15.16 4.84
C HIS A 66 6.21 15.50 6.17
N LYS A 67 5.18 16.35 6.15
CA LYS A 67 4.44 16.78 7.35
C LYS A 67 3.18 15.96 7.61
N ASN A 68 2.83 15.11 6.67
CA ASN A 68 1.68 14.23 6.74
C ASN A 68 1.85 13.24 7.91
N PRO A 69 0.90 13.16 8.87
CA PRO A 69 0.95 12.21 9.97
C PRO A 69 1.19 10.74 9.58
N TYR A 70 0.62 10.30 8.46
CA TYR A 70 0.64 8.93 7.95
C TYR A 70 1.34 8.82 6.59
N HIS A 71 0.88 9.52 5.52
CA HIS A 71 1.47 9.41 4.17
C HIS A 71 2.82 10.17 4.08
N ASN A 72 3.86 9.64 4.75
CA ASN A 72 5.21 10.19 4.87
C ASN A 72 6.30 9.12 4.59
N GLU A 73 7.57 9.51 4.66
CA GLU A 73 8.73 8.61 4.44
C GLU A 73 8.67 7.34 5.32
N GLY A 74 8.25 7.48 6.57
CA GLY A 74 8.16 6.37 7.52
C GLY A 74 7.18 5.29 7.04
N HIS A 75 6.00 5.72 6.57
CA HIS A 75 5.03 4.82 5.94
C HIS A 75 5.61 4.17 4.68
N GLY A 76 6.24 4.96 3.78
CA GLY A 76 6.90 4.44 2.58
C GLY A 76 7.91 3.31 2.86
N ARG A 77 8.73 3.45 3.90
CA ARG A 77 9.69 2.42 4.33
C ARG A 77 9.03 1.19 4.93
N ASP A 78 7.96 1.38 5.68
CA ASP A 78 7.19 0.29 6.25
C ASP A 78 6.49 -0.54 5.16
N VAL A 79 5.90 0.13 4.16
CA VAL A 79 5.35 -0.51 2.97
C VAL A 79 6.45 -1.25 2.21
N ASP A 80 7.62 -0.64 2.02
CA ASP A 80 8.76 -1.27 1.33
C ASP A 80 9.17 -2.59 1.98
N LYS A 81 9.37 -2.59 3.30
CA LYS A 81 9.74 -3.78 4.06
C LYS A 81 8.70 -4.90 3.92
N ARG A 82 7.41 -4.54 3.99
CA ARG A 82 6.30 -5.48 3.83
C ARG A 82 6.26 -6.04 2.40
N PHE A 83 6.40 -5.16 1.42
CA PHE A 83 6.33 -5.52 0.01
C PHE A 83 7.52 -6.37 -0.42
N GLU A 84 8.75 -6.04 -0.03
CA GLU A 84 9.95 -6.84 -0.29
C GLU A 84 9.82 -8.27 0.25
N THR A 85 9.24 -8.42 1.44
CA THR A 85 8.99 -9.74 2.04
C THR A 85 8.08 -10.59 1.15
N LEU A 86 7.02 -10.00 0.58
CA LEU A 86 6.09 -10.67 -0.32
C LEU A 86 6.69 -10.87 -1.72
N LEU A 87 7.35 -9.86 -2.27
CA LEU A 87 7.99 -9.86 -3.59
C LEU A 87 9.12 -10.91 -3.70
N ALA A 88 9.84 -11.16 -2.60
CA ALA A 88 10.87 -12.20 -2.51
C ALA A 88 10.32 -13.63 -2.68
N THR A 89 9.00 -13.81 -2.63
CA THR A 89 8.35 -15.11 -2.89
C THR A 89 8.08 -15.37 -4.36
N PHE A 90 8.16 -14.35 -5.22
CA PHE A 90 8.03 -14.48 -6.67
C PHE A 90 9.39 -14.75 -7.32
N ASP A 91 9.38 -15.52 -8.41
CA ASP A 91 10.56 -15.78 -9.25
C ASP A 91 10.57 -14.83 -10.45
N LEU A 92 10.91 -13.57 -10.19
CA LEU A 92 10.92 -12.52 -11.20
C LEU A 92 12.31 -12.34 -11.81
N PRO A 93 12.40 -12.11 -13.14
CA PRO A 93 13.63 -11.62 -13.76
C PRO A 93 14.12 -10.33 -13.07
N ASN A 94 15.44 -10.18 -12.94
CA ASN A 94 16.05 -9.04 -12.24
C ASN A 94 15.52 -7.68 -12.76
N TRP A 95 15.39 -7.51 -14.07
CA TRP A 95 14.88 -6.26 -14.66
C TRP A 95 13.44 -5.95 -14.23
N GLN A 96 12.59 -6.96 -14.05
CA GLN A 96 11.20 -6.79 -13.65
C GLN A 96 11.12 -6.51 -12.15
N ARG A 97 11.89 -7.27 -11.37
CA ARG A 97 12.04 -7.07 -9.93
C ARG A 97 12.50 -5.65 -9.63
N ALA A 98 13.48 -5.13 -10.36
CA ALA A 98 13.97 -3.75 -10.22
C ALA A 98 12.85 -2.71 -10.28
N ALA A 99 11.92 -2.83 -11.24
CA ALA A 99 10.78 -1.92 -11.35
C ALA A 99 9.83 -2.02 -10.16
N TYR A 100 9.45 -3.25 -9.77
CA TYR A 100 8.57 -3.45 -8.62
C TYR A 100 9.17 -2.92 -7.33
N ARG A 101 10.47 -3.14 -7.10
CA ARG A 101 11.14 -2.67 -5.90
C ARG A 101 11.06 -1.15 -5.72
N LEU A 102 10.89 -0.36 -6.78
CA LEU A 102 10.76 1.10 -6.63
C LEU A 102 9.35 1.56 -6.25
N ILE A 103 8.31 0.74 -6.45
CA ILE A 103 6.90 1.14 -6.21
C ILE A 103 6.70 1.69 -4.80
N PRO A 104 7.11 1.00 -3.70
CA PRO A 104 6.89 1.52 -2.35
C PRO A 104 7.56 2.87 -2.09
N ALA A 105 8.71 3.11 -2.69
CA ALA A 105 9.43 4.38 -2.53
C ALA A 105 8.80 5.52 -3.36
N THR A 106 7.94 5.19 -4.32
CA THR A 106 7.27 6.18 -5.17
C THR A 106 5.78 6.39 -4.87
N HIS A 107 5.09 5.42 -4.27
CA HIS A 107 3.62 5.37 -4.26
C HIS A 107 2.93 6.56 -3.59
N ASP A 108 3.59 7.19 -2.63
CA ASP A 108 3.11 8.36 -1.89
C ASP A 108 3.97 9.62 -2.12
N LEU A 109 4.77 9.66 -3.19
CA LEU A 109 5.51 10.87 -3.53
C LEU A 109 4.56 12.03 -3.76
N TYR A 110 4.81 13.13 -3.04
CA TYR A 110 3.99 14.34 -3.08
C TYR A 110 2.53 14.15 -2.66
N HIS A 111 2.22 13.10 -1.87
CA HIS A 111 0.90 12.93 -1.29
C HIS A 111 0.50 14.18 -0.50
N SER A 112 -0.70 14.71 -0.72
CA SER A 112 -1.14 15.98 -0.11
C SER A 112 -1.60 15.87 1.34
N GLY A 113 -1.76 14.64 1.84
CA GLY A 113 -2.37 14.34 3.14
C GLY A 113 -3.90 14.36 3.12
N GLU A 114 -4.50 14.68 1.98
CA GLU A 114 -5.96 14.72 1.77
C GLU A 114 -6.40 13.55 0.89
N MET A 115 -7.58 12.98 1.15
CA MET A 115 -8.13 11.87 0.37
C MET A 115 -8.47 12.28 -1.07
N LYS A 116 -8.86 13.55 -1.27
CA LYS A 116 -8.99 14.17 -2.58
C LYS A 116 -8.02 15.32 -2.65
N ARG A 117 -7.07 15.25 -3.58
CA ARG A 117 -6.18 16.37 -3.85
C ARG A 117 -7.01 17.56 -4.37
N VAL A 118 -6.91 18.69 -3.70
CA VAL A 118 -7.48 19.97 -4.17
C VAL A 118 -6.44 20.70 -5.02
N ALA A 119 -5.98 20.07 -6.10
CA ALA A 119 -5.05 20.69 -7.05
C ALA A 119 -5.77 21.03 -8.37
N ASP A 120 -5.39 22.17 -8.97
CA ASP A 120 -5.97 22.68 -10.23
C ASP A 120 -5.60 21.84 -11.46
N ASP A 121 -4.71 20.84 -11.32
CA ASP A 121 -4.29 19.94 -12.39
C ASP A 121 -5.25 18.76 -12.63
N GLY A 122 -6.19 18.53 -11.69
CA GLY A 122 -7.20 17.47 -11.78
C GLY A 122 -6.65 16.06 -11.58
N LEU A 123 -5.43 15.90 -11.07
CA LEU A 123 -4.81 14.60 -10.84
C LEU A 123 -5.04 14.08 -9.40
N SER A 124 -5.18 12.76 -9.24
CA SER A 124 -5.17 12.11 -7.92
C SER A 124 -3.76 12.08 -7.31
N ASN A 125 -3.66 11.74 -6.01
CA ASN A 125 -2.36 11.56 -5.36
C ASN A 125 -1.55 10.45 -6.04
N GLU A 126 -2.20 9.34 -6.36
CA GLU A 126 -1.60 8.19 -7.04
C GLU A 126 -1.14 8.53 -8.46
N GLU A 127 -1.89 9.36 -9.20
CA GLU A 127 -1.48 9.82 -10.53
C GLU A 127 -0.22 10.68 -10.48
N ILE A 128 -0.10 11.56 -9.48
CA ILE A 128 1.10 12.38 -9.28
C ILE A 128 2.29 11.51 -8.88
N ALA A 129 2.10 10.59 -7.94
CA ALA A 129 3.10 9.61 -7.55
C ALA A 129 3.57 8.75 -8.74
N ALA A 130 2.64 8.31 -9.59
CA ALA A 130 2.92 7.55 -10.80
C ALA A 130 3.73 8.36 -11.83
N VAL A 131 3.35 9.63 -12.08
CA VAL A 131 4.09 10.54 -12.98
C VAL A 131 5.48 10.85 -12.44
N ALA A 132 5.61 11.12 -11.14
CA ALA A 132 6.89 11.39 -10.50
C ALA A 132 7.83 10.16 -10.56
N GLY A 133 7.31 8.99 -10.21
CA GLY A 133 8.06 7.73 -10.28
C GLY A 133 8.49 7.39 -11.71
N ASP A 134 7.61 7.62 -12.69
CA ASP A 134 7.93 7.44 -14.11
C ASP A 134 9.08 8.35 -14.58
N GLY A 135 9.01 9.64 -14.25
CA GLY A 135 10.07 10.61 -14.57
C GLY A 135 11.41 10.22 -13.95
N PHE A 136 11.41 9.83 -12.67
CA PHE A 136 12.62 9.35 -12.00
C PHE A 136 13.18 8.09 -12.68
N ALA A 137 12.34 7.09 -12.96
CA ALA A 137 12.78 5.86 -13.60
C ALA A 137 13.34 6.10 -15.01
N GLU A 138 12.75 7.02 -15.78
CA GLU A 138 13.29 7.47 -17.06
C GLU A 138 14.70 8.03 -16.94
N GLU A 139 14.93 8.91 -15.97
CA GLU A 139 16.25 9.52 -15.71
C GLU A 139 17.30 8.47 -15.33
N LYS A 140 16.91 7.42 -14.60
CA LYS A 140 17.79 6.28 -14.26
C LYS A 140 17.97 5.27 -15.41
N GLY A 141 17.29 5.49 -16.54
CA GLY A 141 17.40 4.70 -17.76
C GLY A 141 16.62 3.39 -17.73
N PHE A 142 15.53 3.32 -16.97
CA PHE A 142 14.58 2.20 -17.04
C PHE A 142 13.92 2.18 -18.43
N SER A 143 13.66 0.98 -18.95
CA SER A 143 12.95 0.85 -20.22
C SER A 143 11.48 1.31 -20.08
N PRO A 144 10.79 1.68 -21.17
CA PRO A 144 9.37 2.03 -21.12
C PRO A 144 8.51 0.95 -20.48
N TYR A 145 8.87 -0.32 -20.64
CA TYR A 145 8.15 -1.44 -20.03
C TYR A 145 8.33 -1.48 -18.50
N GLN A 146 9.55 -1.26 -18.00
CA GLN A 146 9.80 -1.20 -16.55
C GLN A 146 9.12 0.02 -15.92
N ARG A 147 9.12 1.15 -16.62
CA ARG A 147 8.39 2.35 -16.25
C ARG A 147 6.88 2.11 -16.18
N ALA A 148 6.32 1.32 -17.12
CA ALA A 148 4.91 0.96 -17.10
C ALA A 148 4.53 0.09 -15.91
N ILE A 149 5.42 -0.82 -15.49
CA ILE A 149 5.24 -1.60 -14.25
C ILE A 149 5.19 -0.68 -13.03
N LEU A 150 6.14 0.25 -12.91
CA LEU A 150 6.20 1.21 -11.80
C LEU A 150 4.94 2.09 -11.78
N TYR A 151 4.57 2.65 -12.93
CA TYR A 151 3.40 3.50 -13.08
C TYR A 151 2.11 2.75 -12.73
N GLY A 152 1.90 1.56 -13.30
CA GLY A 152 0.73 0.72 -13.00
C GLY A 152 0.66 0.31 -11.54
N GLY A 153 1.82 0.02 -10.93
CA GLY A 153 1.96 -0.24 -9.51
C GLY A 153 1.44 0.88 -8.61
N ASN A 154 1.88 2.11 -8.87
CA ASN A 154 1.45 3.30 -8.10
C ASN A 154 -0.03 3.62 -8.32
N ILE A 155 -0.55 3.47 -9.54
CA ILE A 155 -1.98 3.67 -9.82
C ILE A 155 -2.82 2.57 -9.14
N GLY A 156 -2.33 1.34 -9.13
CA GLY A 156 -3.01 0.18 -8.57
C GLY A 156 -3.17 0.19 -7.06
N SER A 157 -2.47 1.07 -6.32
CA SER A 157 -2.70 1.27 -4.88
C SER A 157 -3.86 2.23 -4.56
N THR A 158 -4.57 2.75 -5.56
CA THR A 158 -5.70 3.67 -5.31
C THR A 158 -6.83 2.96 -4.55
N PHE A 159 -7.14 3.41 -3.32
CA PHE A 159 -8.24 2.86 -2.50
C PHE A 159 -9.59 3.57 -2.70
N GLY A 160 -9.62 4.69 -3.44
CA GLY A 160 -10.78 5.58 -3.55
C GLY A 160 -11.48 5.62 -4.91
N ASN A 161 -10.92 5.00 -5.96
CA ASN A 161 -11.46 5.08 -7.32
C ASN A 161 -12.02 3.72 -7.77
N PRO A 162 -13.34 3.54 -7.90
CA PRO A 162 -13.92 2.26 -8.31
C PRO A 162 -13.57 1.85 -9.75
N GLU A 163 -13.08 2.78 -10.57
CA GLU A 163 -12.66 2.52 -11.94
C GLU A 163 -11.22 2.00 -12.02
N VAL A 164 -10.45 2.14 -10.93
CA VAL A 164 -9.03 1.77 -10.86
C VAL A 164 -8.84 0.75 -9.74
N HIS A 165 -8.45 -0.47 -10.09
CA HIS A 165 -8.25 -1.54 -9.12
C HIS A 165 -6.96 -2.30 -9.48
N PRO A 166 -6.20 -2.81 -8.52
CA PRO A 166 -5.01 -3.60 -8.83
C PRO A 166 -5.40 -4.83 -9.66
N GLU A 167 -4.76 -5.02 -10.81
CA GLU A 167 -5.16 -5.99 -11.83
C GLU A 167 -4.23 -7.19 -11.87
N THR A 168 -2.94 -7.00 -11.62
CA THR A 168 -2.00 -8.11 -11.50
C THR A 168 -1.91 -8.62 -10.07
N THR A 169 -1.50 -9.88 -9.94
CA THR A 169 -1.21 -10.47 -8.63
C THR A 169 -0.16 -9.67 -7.85
N ILE A 170 0.84 -9.08 -8.52
CA ILE A 170 1.87 -8.28 -7.84
C ILE A 170 1.32 -6.91 -7.39
N GLU A 171 0.47 -6.26 -8.18
CA GLU A 171 -0.24 -5.04 -7.75
C GLU A 171 -1.15 -5.32 -6.55
N LYS A 172 -1.85 -6.46 -6.53
CA LYS A 172 -2.66 -6.86 -5.36
C LYS A 172 -1.81 -7.14 -4.13
N VAL A 173 -0.64 -7.75 -4.32
CA VAL A 173 0.37 -7.93 -3.27
C VAL A 173 0.89 -6.59 -2.76
N PHE A 174 1.09 -5.62 -3.65
CA PHE A 174 1.49 -4.27 -3.27
C PHE A 174 0.40 -3.56 -2.48
N ALA A 175 -0.84 -3.55 -2.97
CA ALA A 175 -1.99 -2.98 -2.25
C ALA A 175 -2.15 -3.60 -0.86
N LEU A 176 -1.98 -4.93 -0.72
CA LEU A 176 -1.99 -5.61 0.58
C LEU A 176 -0.81 -5.18 1.48
N ALA A 177 0.38 -4.94 0.91
CA ALA A 177 1.54 -4.46 1.64
C ALA A 177 1.35 -3.02 2.13
N ASP A 178 0.70 -2.18 1.33
CA ASP A 178 0.38 -0.80 1.65
C ASP A 178 -0.50 -0.72 2.91
N VAL A 179 -1.67 -1.38 2.90
CA VAL A 179 -2.57 -1.48 4.06
C VAL A 179 -2.12 -2.47 5.14
N GLY A 180 -0.92 -3.03 5.01
CA GLY A 180 -0.40 -4.12 5.83
C GLY A 180 -0.04 -3.74 7.28
N GLY A 181 -0.39 -2.54 7.75
CA GLY A 181 -0.14 -2.08 9.13
C GLY A 181 -0.71 -3.01 10.21
N PHE A 182 -1.76 -3.79 9.89
CA PHE A 182 -2.34 -4.79 10.81
C PHE A 182 -1.35 -5.91 11.21
N THR A 183 -0.23 -6.06 10.51
CA THR A 183 0.84 -7.01 10.85
C THR A 183 1.70 -6.58 12.04
N LYS A 184 1.60 -5.32 12.46
CA LYS A 184 2.32 -4.79 13.62
C LYS A 184 1.68 -5.21 14.95
N THR A 185 2.31 -4.85 16.06
CA THR A 185 1.72 -5.06 17.40
C THR A 185 0.41 -4.27 17.54
N TRP A 186 -0.37 -4.52 18.59
CA TRP A 186 -1.60 -3.75 18.82
C TRP A 186 -1.31 -2.27 18.94
N ASP A 187 -0.35 -1.89 19.78
CA ASP A 187 -0.04 -0.49 20.07
C ASP A 187 0.43 0.26 18.82
N ASP A 188 1.36 -0.33 18.04
CA ASP A 188 1.85 0.27 16.80
C ASP A 188 0.73 0.42 15.75
N TRP A 189 -0.17 -0.57 15.65
CA TRP A 189 -1.28 -0.51 14.70
C TRP A 189 -2.29 0.58 15.07
N ILE A 190 -2.53 0.79 16.37
CA ILE A 190 -3.40 1.86 16.86
C ILE A 190 -2.78 3.23 16.61
N GLU A 191 -1.47 3.37 16.84
CA GLU A 191 -0.73 4.61 16.55
C GLU A 191 -0.82 4.98 15.06
N GLU A 192 -0.51 4.02 14.17
CA GLU A 192 -0.63 4.19 12.72
C GLU A 192 -2.06 4.55 12.30
N SER A 193 -3.06 3.86 12.85
CA SER A 193 -4.48 4.15 12.58
C SER A 193 -4.91 5.53 13.10
N GLY A 194 -4.28 6.01 14.18
CA GLY A 194 -4.45 7.36 14.71
C GLY A 194 -3.87 8.43 13.78
N ASN A 195 -2.73 8.14 13.14
CA ASN A 195 -2.13 9.00 12.14
C ASN A 195 -3.01 9.09 10.87
N VAL A 196 -3.58 7.98 10.41
CA VAL A 196 -4.57 7.98 9.32
C VAL A 196 -5.76 8.88 9.67
N LEU A 197 -6.27 8.77 10.91
CA LEU A 197 -7.37 9.60 11.38
C LEU A 197 -7.01 11.09 11.42
N ALA A 198 -5.77 11.41 11.84
CA ALA A 198 -5.28 12.79 11.91
C ALA A 198 -5.16 13.46 10.53
N GLU A 199 -4.97 12.68 9.47
CA GLU A 199 -5.00 13.18 8.09
C GLU A 199 -6.42 13.31 7.53
N GLN A 200 -7.29 12.35 7.83
CA GLN A 200 -8.67 12.36 7.34
C GLN A 200 -9.55 13.44 7.98
N SER A 201 -9.10 14.08 9.06
CA SER A 201 -9.92 14.96 9.90
C SER A 201 -10.37 16.26 9.22
N ALA A 202 -9.78 16.63 8.07
CA ALA A 202 -10.31 17.72 7.25
C ALA A 202 -11.66 17.37 6.59
N GLU A 203 -11.96 16.08 6.34
CA GLU A 203 -13.10 15.65 5.51
C GLU A 203 -14.09 14.68 6.20
N LYS A 204 -13.73 14.00 7.31
CA LYS A 204 -14.61 13.00 7.97
C LYS A 204 -14.88 13.27 9.45
N HIS A 205 -16.17 13.31 9.80
CA HIS A 205 -16.68 13.48 11.17
C HIS A 205 -16.67 12.17 11.97
N ILE A 206 -15.51 11.57 12.26
CA ILE A 206 -15.44 10.57 13.32
C ILE A 206 -15.47 11.32 14.65
N THR A 207 -16.56 11.20 15.41
CA THR A 207 -16.80 12.01 16.61
C THR A 207 -16.75 11.22 17.91
N SER A 208 -16.68 9.89 17.83
CA SER A 208 -16.62 9.03 19.00
C SER A 208 -15.68 7.83 18.82
N PRO A 209 -15.11 7.31 19.92
CA PRO A 209 -14.33 6.07 19.87
C PRO A 209 -15.11 4.87 19.31
N LYS A 210 -16.43 4.83 19.49
CA LYS A 210 -17.28 3.76 18.94
C LYS A 210 -17.39 3.85 17.42
N GLU A 211 -17.57 5.06 16.87
CA GLU A 211 -17.56 5.28 15.42
C GLU A 211 -16.21 4.90 14.81
N TRP A 212 -15.12 5.28 15.48
CA TRP A 212 -13.78 4.88 15.06
C TRP A 212 -13.60 3.36 15.08
N LEU A 213 -14.03 2.66 16.14
CA LEU A 213 -13.95 1.19 16.17
C LEU A 213 -14.78 0.53 15.06
N ASN A 214 -15.94 1.08 14.72
CA ASN A 214 -16.72 0.61 13.58
C ASN A 214 -15.97 0.82 12.25
N SER A 215 -15.26 1.94 12.08
CA SER A 215 -14.43 2.15 10.88
C SER A 215 -13.25 1.18 10.82
N GLN A 216 -12.63 0.87 11.97
CA GLN A 216 -11.58 -0.14 12.05
C GLN A 216 -12.11 -1.54 11.72
N GLN A 217 -13.33 -1.88 12.15
CA GLN A 217 -13.97 -3.14 11.79
C GLN A 217 -14.15 -3.25 10.26
N ALA A 218 -14.68 -2.21 9.61
CA ALA A 218 -14.84 -2.19 8.15
C ALA A 218 -13.48 -2.28 7.42
N PHE A 219 -12.45 -1.62 7.94
CA PHE A 219 -11.09 -1.70 7.39
C PHE A 219 -10.48 -3.11 7.53
N ILE A 220 -10.72 -3.79 8.66
CA ILE A 220 -10.31 -5.18 8.85
C ILE A 220 -10.99 -6.10 7.83
N GLU A 221 -12.31 -5.94 7.63
CA GLU A 221 -13.06 -6.73 6.64
C GLU A 221 -12.53 -6.50 5.21
N TYR A 222 -12.15 -5.26 4.89
CA TYR A 222 -11.47 -4.93 3.64
C TYR A 222 -10.13 -5.65 3.50
N CYS A 223 -9.28 -5.61 4.53
CA CYS A 223 -8.00 -6.30 4.55
C CYS A 223 -8.16 -7.83 4.43
N GLU A 224 -9.21 -8.40 5.04
CA GLU A 224 -9.54 -9.82 4.91
C GLU A 224 -9.85 -10.17 3.45
N GLY A 225 -10.65 -9.34 2.77
CA GLY A 225 -10.97 -9.50 1.34
C GLY A 225 -9.72 -9.49 0.46
N LEU A 226 -8.86 -8.47 0.62
CA LEU A 226 -7.59 -8.38 -0.13
C LEU A 226 -6.68 -9.59 0.13
N LEU A 227 -6.53 -9.99 1.40
CA LEU A 227 -5.70 -11.11 1.78
C LEU A 227 -6.18 -12.41 1.11
N ASP A 228 -7.50 -12.64 1.09
CA ASP A 228 -8.09 -13.81 0.45
C ASP A 228 -7.95 -13.79 -1.07
N ASP A 229 -8.04 -12.63 -1.70
CA ASP A 229 -7.82 -12.49 -3.13
C ASP A 229 -6.37 -12.78 -3.51
N VAL A 230 -5.40 -12.24 -2.77
CA VAL A 230 -3.97 -12.56 -2.97
C VAL A 230 -3.71 -14.06 -2.75
N ARG A 231 -4.35 -14.69 -1.75
CA ARG A 231 -4.22 -16.14 -1.53
C ARG A 231 -4.73 -16.97 -2.69
N LYS A 232 -5.88 -16.61 -3.28
CA LYS A 232 -6.46 -17.33 -4.43
C LYS A 232 -5.55 -17.25 -5.65
N GLU A 233 -4.89 -16.12 -5.88
CA GLU A 233 -4.01 -15.94 -7.04
C GLU A 233 -2.62 -16.53 -6.86
N THR A 234 -2.21 -16.78 -5.63
CA THR A 234 -0.89 -17.34 -5.30
C THR A 234 -0.96 -18.80 -4.88
N LEU A 235 -2.05 -19.50 -5.22
CA LEU A 235 -2.19 -20.94 -5.03
C LEU A 235 -0.99 -21.67 -5.67
N GLY A 236 -0.35 -22.56 -4.90
CA GLY A 236 0.86 -23.26 -5.32
C GLY A 236 2.18 -22.57 -4.92
N ASN A 237 2.16 -21.28 -4.56
CA ASN A 237 3.32 -20.61 -3.99
C ASN A 237 3.39 -20.85 -2.46
N ASN A 238 3.98 -21.96 -2.05
CA ASN A 238 4.11 -22.34 -0.63
C ASN A 238 4.80 -21.28 0.24
N ARG A 239 5.75 -20.51 -0.32
CA ARG A 239 6.43 -19.43 0.40
C ARG A 239 5.44 -18.30 0.70
N MET A 240 4.70 -17.85 -0.31
CA MET A 240 3.64 -16.86 -0.16
C MET A 240 2.57 -17.31 0.83
N ILE A 241 2.06 -18.54 0.69
CA ILE A 241 1.03 -19.10 1.57
C ILE A 241 1.47 -19.05 3.04
N THR A 242 2.74 -19.34 3.32
CA THR A 242 3.29 -19.28 4.69
C THR A 242 3.26 -17.84 5.24
N VAL A 243 3.70 -16.86 4.45
CA VAL A 243 3.69 -15.44 4.85
C VAL A 243 2.26 -14.96 5.07
N LEU A 244 1.35 -15.21 4.12
CA LEU A 244 -0.05 -14.80 4.20
C LEU A 244 -0.83 -15.51 5.31
N SER A 245 -0.42 -16.73 5.69
CA SER A 245 -0.97 -17.42 6.86
C SER A 245 -0.57 -16.72 8.16
N ASN A 246 0.68 -16.24 8.26
CA ASN A 246 1.10 -15.44 9.40
C ASN A 246 0.32 -14.13 9.48
N TRP A 247 0.19 -13.42 8.37
CA TRP A 247 -0.55 -12.16 8.28
C TRP A 247 -2.03 -12.33 8.64
N GLY A 248 -2.66 -13.42 8.19
CA GLY A 248 -4.04 -13.75 8.57
C GLY A 248 -4.24 -13.95 10.08
N ARG A 249 -3.23 -14.47 10.79
CA ARG A 249 -3.32 -14.59 12.27
C ARG A 249 -3.30 -13.22 12.95
N HIS A 250 -2.45 -12.29 12.48
CA HIS A 250 -2.42 -10.93 13.00
C HIS A 250 -3.75 -10.21 12.75
N LEU A 251 -4.32 -10.35 11.56
CA LEU A 251 -5.60 -9.74 11.21
C LEU A 251 -6.76 -10.29 12.06
N GLU A 252 -6.81 -11.60 12.26
CA GLU A 252 -7.78 -12.26 13.15
C GLU A 252 -7.63 -11.79 14.62
N GLU A 253 -6.40 -11.54 15.09
CA GLU A 253 -6.15 -10.96 16.41
C GLU A 253 -6.71 -9.54 16.51
N LYS A 254 -6.50 -8.69 15.49
CA LYS A 254 -7.08 -7.33 15.45
C LYS A 254 -8.60 -7.38 15.46
N LYS A 255 -9.18 -8.24 14.62
CA LYS A 255 -10.63 -8.46 14.50
C LYS A 255 -11.25 -8.78 15.85
N ARG A 256 -10.74 -9.82 16.52
CA ARG A 256 -11.21 -10.23 17.85
C ARG A 256 -11.10 -9.12 18.88
N THR A 257 -10.02 -8.33 18.82
CA THR A 257 -9.79 -7.23 19.74
C THR A 257 -10.82 -6.11 19.50
N VAL A 258 -11.03 -5.69 18.25
CA VAL A 258 -12.04 -4.69 17.87
C VAL A 258 -13.45 -5.16 18.24
N GLU A 259 -13.83 -6.40 17.93
CA GLU A 259 -15.12 -6.98 18.30
C GLU A 259 -15.32 -6.99 19.82
N THR A 260 -14.28 -7.35 20.58
CA THR A 260 -14.31 -7.29 22.04
C THR A 260 -14.57 -5.85 22.50
N LEU A 261 -13.81 -4.87 22.00
CA LEU A 261 -13.95 -3.46 22.38
C LEU A 261 -15.33 -2.89 22.02
N LEU A 262 -15.89 -3.23 20.86
CA LEU A 262 -17.25 -2.88 20.48
C LEU A 262 -18.30 -3.50 21.41
N GLY A 263 -18.11 -4.76 21.78
CA GLY A 263 -18.96 -5.45 22.76
C GLY A 263 -18.89 -4.83 24.16
N LEU A 264 -17.73 -4.28 24.55
CA LEU A 264 -17.58 -3.51 25.78
C LEU A 264 -18.29 -2.16 25.68
N ALA A 265 -18.11 -1.43 24.57
CA ALA A 265 -18.76 -0.14 24.33
C ALA A 265 -20.29 -0.23 24.26
N ALA A 266 -20.83 -1.38 23.87
CA ALA A 266 -22.28 -1.64 23.87
C ALA A 266 -22.86 -1.97 25.25
N LYS A 267 -22.03 -2.40 26.20
CA LYS A 267 -22.43 -2.86 27.54
C LYS A 267 -21.99 -1.87 28.61
N GLU A 268 -22.49 -0.64 28.61
CA GLU A 268 -22.27 0.33 29.70
C GLU A 268 -22.89 -0.13 31.06
N ASP A 269 -22.63 -1.36 31.50
CA ASP A 269 -22.72 -1.79 32.89
C ASP A 269 -21.35 -1.59 33.54
N GLY A 270 -21.35 -0.98 34.73
CA GLY A 270 -20.15 -0.46 35.41
C GLY A 270 -19.18 -1.50 35.95
N SER A 271 -18.73 -2.48 35.15
CA SER A 271 -17.71 -3.45 35.53
C SER A 271 -16.27 -2.94 35.28
N GLU A 272 -15.44 -3.03 36.32
CA GLU A 272 -14.18 -2.28 36.50
C GLU A 272 -13.04 -2.69 35.54
N THR A 273 -12.89 -3.98 35.21
CA THR A 273 -11.89 -4.48 34.26
C THR A 273 -12.19 -4.13 32.80
N LYS A 274 -13.48 -3.98 32.46
CA LYS A 274 -13.92 -3.49 31.14
C LYS A 274 -13.65 -2.01 30.99
N HIS A 275 -13.83 -1.27 32.08
CA HIS A 275 -13.55 0.16 32.15
C HIS A 275 -12.08 0.45 31.85
N GLN A 276 -11.14 -0.34 32.37
CA GLN A 276 -9.70 -0.13 32.14
C GLN A 276 -9.29 -0.23 30.65
N ARG A 277 -9.77 -1.24 29.91
CA ARG A 277 -9.46 -1.38 28.47
C ARG A 277 -10.14 -0.28 27.64
N TRP A 278 -11.37 0.08 27.98
CA TRP A 278 -12.09 1.18 27.33
C TRP A 278 -11.47 2.54 27.63
N SER A 279 -10.98 2.74 28.85
CA SER A 279 -10.23 3.95 29.24
C SER A 279 -8.91 4.04 28.49
N ALA A 280 -8.18 2.94 28.28
CA ALA A 280 -6.99 2.96 27.43
C ALA A 280 -7.34 3.35 25.99
N VAL A 281 -8.36 2.74 25.38
CA VAL A 281 -8.84 3.11 24.03
C VAL A 281 -9.21 4.59 23.95
N LYS A 282 -9.89 5.12 24.98
CA LYS A 282 -10.20 6.54 25.10
C LYS A 282 -8.94 7.40 25.26
N GLU A 283 -8.02 7.05 26.13
CA GLU A 283 -6.77 7.80 26.37
C GLU A 283 -5.88 7.83 25.13
N TYR A 284 -5.86 6.77 24.32
CA TYR A 284 -5.13 6.74 23.07
C TYR A 284 -5.85 7.47 21.94
N ILE A 285 -7.18 7.34 21.79
CA ILE A 285 -7.90 7.91 20.63
C ILE A 285 -8.34 9.36 20.87
N LEU A 286 -8.76 9.72 22.10
CA LEU A 286 -9.29 11.06 22.40
C LEU A 286 -8.31 12.21 22.11
N PRO A 287 -6.99 12.08 22.36
CA PRO A 287 -6.04 13.13 21.98
C PRO A 287 -6.02 13.43 20.48
N PHE A 288 -6.37 12.45 19.63
CA PHE A 288 -6.47 12.65 18.17
C PHE A 288 -7.83 13.22 17.78
N LEU A 289 -8.91 12.79 18.45
CA LEU A 289 -10.25 13.35 18.22
C LEU A 289 -10.38 14.82 18.66
N ASN A 290 -9.68 15.23 19.71
CA ASN A 290 -9.79 16.58 20.31
C ASN A 290 -8.84 17.63 19.69
N LYS A 291 -8.00 17.24 18.72
CA LYS A 291 -7.09 18.16 18.01
C LYS A 291 -7.72 18.76 16.74
N ASN A 292 -8.95 18.38 16.44
CA ASN A 292 -9.78 18.88 15.35
C ASN A 292 -10.98 19.65 15.90
#